data_AF-L8G5J3-F1
#
_entry.id   AF-L8G5J3-F1
#
_cell.length_a   1.000
_cell.length_b   1.000
_cell.length_c   1.000
_cell.angle_alpha   90.00
_cell.angle_beta   90.00
_cell.angle_gamma   90.00
#
_symmetry.space_group_name_H-M   'P 1'
#
loop_
_entity.id
_entity.type
_entity.pdbx_description
1 polymer ?
#
loop_
_entity_poly.entity_id
_entity_poly.type
_entity_poly.pdbx_seq_one_letter_code
_entity_poly.pdbx_strand_id
1 'polypeptide(L)'
;MPKAPRKCPHCDKVSNTGHITEHIRSCTKQKGRCLVCDRRFTRKRDHKCKGTPVKAPTYLNHFLNLSQHNWHEKVPSNIPGLTPLHSASDATKSLWHRMPRLVPISAVSEQDVYTAVLDSINTLTFHAYKNGSAVHGAGLGCHTNAERDAMIETARCSIYQATARRESKLAKPTQYSDSEPLCCVLNVWVKGIIFTPPTHIDSSYLLCGDATTVGVNITPRGSYVDLHCDIGRSGLSTVYGLCEKVLILFPPTEKNLTLFASTAGLHNRLARIGDKLEGGLVVQLHSSLAIDLPSGALHAVFTTAGGFLGGVNYSIVEELPIMARAILIQLPGYEHNQDAILEDIRVYLSALLSGLSLDPPHDVLAPVIKSWFTLEHSMASIDALSQWCLKDKRRISVQLNDLRPLQCNCGAIGEKETHLIEEHFKSG
;
A
#
# COMPACT_ATOMS: atom_id res chain seq x y z
N MET A 1 -28.55 11.32 -41.39
CA MET A 1 -28.49 12.02 -40.07
C MET A 1 -27.04 12.32 -39.73
N PRO A 2 -26.67 13.57 -39.42
CA PRO A 2 -25.33 13.89 -38.92
C PRO A 2 -25.08 13.13 -37.62
N LYS A 3 -23.97 12.40 -37.53
CA LYS A 3 -23.60 11.67 -36.31
C LYS A 3 -23.27 12.69 -35.22
N ALA A 4 -23.79 12.48 -34.02
CA ALA A 4 -23.50 13.33 -32.87
C ALA A 4 -21.97 13.42 -32.64
N PRO A 5 -21.43 14.63 -32.40
CA PRO A 5 -20.01 14.82 -32.14
C PRO A 5 -19.58 13.96 -30.95
N ARG A 6 -18.52 13.18 -31.13
CA ARG A 6 -17.95 12.34 -30.06
C ARG A 6 -16.67 12.98 -29.55
N LYS A 7 -16.55 13.08 -28.23
CA LYS A 7 -15.39 13.64 -27.54
C LYS A 7 -14.39 12.54 -27.22
N CYS A 8 -13.11 12.77 -27.46
CA CYS A 8 -12.06 11.84 -27.06
C CYS A 8 -11.89 11.86 -25.53
N PRO A 9 -12.00 10.72 -24.82
CA PRO A 9 -11.90 10.68 -23.36
C PRO A 9 -10.48 10.95 -22.83
N HIS A 10 -9.47 11.06 -23.70
CA HIS A 10 -8.06 11.22 -23.30
C HIS A 10 -7.49 12.62 -23.56
N CYS A 11 -8.11 13.43 -24.43
CA CYS A 11 -7.60 14.76 -24.78
C CYS A 11 -8.69 15.79 -25.10
N ASP A 12 -9.95 15.50 -24.79
CA ASP A 12 -11.12 16.37 -24.97
C ASP A 12 -11.41 16.84 -26.41
N LYS A 13 -10.67 16.34 -27.40
CA LYS A 13 -10.88 16.71 -28.80
C LYS A 13 -12.20 16.14 -29.31
N VAL A 14 -13.08 17.02 -29.80
CA VAL A 14 -14.35 16.66 -30.42
C VAL A 14 -14.10 16.38 -31.90
N SER A 15 -14.52 15.21 -32.39
CA SER A 15 -14.49 14.89 -33.82
C SER A 15 -15.90 14.64 -34.34
N ASN A 16 -16.18 15.25 -35.48
CA ASN A 16 -17.46 15.15 -36.18
C ASN A 16 -17.41 14.09 -37.30
N THR A 17 -16.23 13.48 -37.51
CA THR A 17 -15.98 12.49 -38.56
C THR A 17 -15.72 11.10 -37.96
N GLY A 18 -15.97 10.06 -38.75
CA GLY A 18 -15.81 8.64 -38.36
C GLY A 18 -14.41 8.22 -37.88
N HIS A 19 -13.44 9.15 -37.88
CA HIS A 19 -12.07 8.96 -37.42
C HIS A 19 -11.88 9.08 -35.90
N ILE A 20 -12.93 9.30 -35.10
CA ILE A 20 -12.79 9.38 -33.63
C ILE A 20 -12.19 8.09 -33.05
N THR A 21 -12.51 6.91 -33.62
CA THR A 21 -11.98 5.62 -33.17
C THR A 21 -10.49 5.48 -33.48
N GLU A 22 -10.04 5.93 -34.67
CA GLU A 22 -8.61 5.97 -35.02
C GLU A 22 -7.86 6.99 -34.18
N HIS A 23 -8.47 8.15 -33.90
CA HIS A 23 -7.91 9.13 -32.99
C HIS A 23 -7.79 8.57 -31.58
N ILE A 24 -8.82 7.90 -31.05
CA ILE A 24 -8.77 7.22 -29.74
C ILE A 24 -7.66 6.16 -29.73
N ARG A 25 -7.52 5.34 -30.78
CA ARG A 25 -6.42 4.36 -30.94
C ARG A 25 -5.05 5.03 -31.02
N SER A 26 -4.94 6.20 -31.66
CA SER A 26 -3.69 6.96 -31.73
C SER A 26 -3.39 7.69 -30.42
N CYS A 27 -4.42 8.11 -29.69
CA CYS A 27 -4.31 8.81 -28.41
C CYS A 27 -4.04 7.84 -27.26
N THR A 28 -4.48 6.58 -27.37
CA THR A 28 -4.03 5.49 -26.49
C THR A 28 -2.59 5.08 -26.78
N LYS A 29 -2.13 5.18 -28.03
CA LYS A 29 -0.71 5.03 -28.43
C LYS A 29 0.16 6.26 -28.09
N GLN A 30 -0.09 6.95 -26.97
CA GLN A 30 0.78 8.04 -26.48
C GLN A 30 2.21 7.52 -26.29
N LYS A 31 3.18 8.09 -27.01
CA LYS A 31 4.56 7.56 -27.11
C LYS A 31 5.56 8.27 -26.19
N GLY A 32 5.14 9.25 -25.41
CA GLY A 32 6.03 9.89 -24.44
C GLY A 32 5.42 11.07 -23.72
N ARG A 33 6.08 11.43 -22.61
CA ARG A 33 5.77 12.56 -21.74
C ARG A 33 6.96 13.51 -21.77
N CYS A 34 6.73 14.82 -21.86
CA CYS A 34 7.84 15.77 -21.95
C CYS A 34 8.49 15.98 -20.59
N LEU A 35 9.78 15.70 -20.46
CA LEU A 35 10.57 15.90 -19.22
C LEU A 35 10.65 17.37 -18.76
N VAL A 36 10.26 18.31 -19.62
CA VAL A 36 10.38 19.75 -19.39
C VAL A 36 9.04 20.40 -19.02
N CYS A 37 7.92 19.95 -19.61
CA CYS A 37 6.61 20.57 -19.35
C CYS A 37 5.49 19.56 -19.03
N ASP A 38 5.83 18.28 -18.85
CA ASP A 38 4.94 17.16 -18.53
C ASP A 38 3.81 16.89 -19.55
N ARG A 39 3.72 17.67 -20.63
CA ARG A 39 2.74 17.44 -21.70
C ARG A 39 3.00 16.11 -22.39
N ARG A 40 1.93 15.33 -22.55
CA ARG A 40 1.94 14.09 -23.32
C ARG A 40 1.99 14.40 -24.81
N PHE A 41 2.74 13.60 -25.56
CA PHE A 41 2.87 13.77 -27.01
C PHE A 41 2.85 12.42 -27.74
N THR A 42 2.40 12.46 -29.00
CA THR A 42 2.33 11.27 -29.86
C THR A 42 3.63 11.01 -30.61
N ARG A 43 4.39 12.07 -30.95
CA ARG A 43 5.73 11.99 -31.55
C ARG A 43 6.61 13.07 -30.95
N LYS A 44 7.83 12.71 -30.54
CA LYS A 44 8.78 13.63 -29.88
C LYS A 44 9.05 14.89 -30.71
N ARG A 45 9.11 14.75 -32.04
CA ARG A 45 9.32 15.86 -33.00
C ARG A 45 8.17 16.88 -33.05
N ASP A 46 6.96 16.46 -32.69
CA ASP A 46 5.77 17.32 -32.70
C ASP A 46 5.67 18.12 -31.39
N HIS A 47 6.51 17.80 -30.39
CA HIS A 47 6.56 18.48 -29.11
C HIS A 47 7.77 19.42 -29.03
N LYS A 48 7.56 20.69 -29.41
CA LYS A 48 8.56 21.75 -29.25
C LYS A 48 8.41 22.40 -27.87
N CYS A 49 9.08 21.83 -26.86
CA CYS A 49 9.12 22.43 -25.53
C CYS A 49 10.15 23.56 -25.46
N LYS A 50 9.74 24.74 -25.00
CA LYS A 50 10.65 25.86 -24.66
C LYS A 50 10.74 26.11 -23.14
N GLY A 51 10.26 25.18 -22.31
CA GLY A 51 10.24 25.34 -20.86
C GLY A 51 11.58 25.07 -20.19
N THR A 52 11.67 25.44 -18.93
CA THR A 52 12.79 25.05 -18.03
C THR A 52 12.55 23.62 -17.56
N PRO A 53 13.57 22.75 -17.46
CA PRO A 53 13.40 21.38 -16.96
C PRO A 53 12.60 21.38 -15.66
N VAL A 54 11.69 20.41 -15.52
CA VAL A 54 10.97 20.21 -14.26
C VAL A 54 12.01 20.02 -13.17
N LYS A 55 12.12 20.99 -12.25
CA LYS A 55 12.90 20.81 -11.04
C LYS A 55 12.19 19.74 -10.24
N ALA A 56 12.75 18.53 -10.25
CA ALA A 56 12.26 17.45 -9.40
C ALA A 56 12.22 17.91 -7.92
N PRO A 57 11.37 17.30 -7.08
CA PRO A 57 11.17 17.74 -5.70
C PRO A 57 12.52 17.87 -5.01
N THR A 58 12.80 19.02 -4.39
CA THR A 58 14.13 19.39 -3.89
C THR A 58 14.75 18.32 -3.00
N TYR A 59 13.95 17.63 -2.20
CA TYR A 59 14.44 16.55 -1.32
C TYR A 59 14.55 15.19 -2.02
N LEU A 60 13.64 14.85 -2.95
CA LEU A 60 13.63 13.50 -3.54
C LEU A 60 14.89 13.22 -4.35
N ASN A 61 15.46 14.23 -5.01
CA ASN A 61 16.70 14.08 -5.78
C ASN A 61 17.93 13.74 -4.91
N HIS A 62 17.88 14.02 -3.60
CA HIS A 62 18.95 13.62 -2.68
C HIS A 62 18.92 12.11 -2.41
N PHE A 63 17.75 11.48 -2.54
CA PHE A 63 17.55 10.05 -2.29
C PHE A 63 17.50 9.22 -3.57
N LEU A 64 16.96 9.80 -4.66
CA LEU A 64 16.71 9.10 -5.91
C LEU A 64 17.24 9.87 -7.11
N ASN A 65 18.09 9.21 -7.90
CA ASN A 65 18.38 9.67 -9.25
C ASN A 65 17.26 9.22 -10.20
N LEU A 66 16.24 10.06 -10.37
CA LEU A 66 15.05 9.77 -11.19
C LEU A 66 15.34 9.48 -12.68
N SER A 67 16.54 9.85 -13.16
CA SER A 67 16.97 9.61 -14.54
C SER A 67 17.48 8.19 -14.79
N GLN A 68 17.87 7.44 -13.75
CA GLN A 68 18.52 6.13 -13.92
C GLN A 68 17.58 5.02 -14.41
N HIS A 69 16.32 5.00 -13.94
CA HIS A 69 15.42 3.84 -14.12
C HIS A 69 14.00 4.20 -14.58
N ASN A 70 13.84 5.28 -15.36
CA ASN A 70 12.53 5.84 -15.76
C ASN A 70 11.60 6.19 -14.58
N TRP A 71 12.15 6.37 -13.37
CA TRP A 71 11.38 6.75 -12.19
C TRP A 71 10.73 8.12 -12.31
N HIS A 72 11.22 8.98 -13.21
CA HIS A 72 10.55 10.23 -13.55
C HIS A 72 9.10 10.07 -14.04
N GLU A 73 8.70 8.89 -14.56
CA GLU A 73 7.30 8.61 -14.93
C GLU A 73 6.46 8.07 -13.75
N LYS A 74 7.13 7.72 -12.64
CA LYS A 74 6.54 7.10 -11.44
C LYS A 74 6.26 8.10 -10.31
N VAL A 75 6.83 9.30 -10.42
CA VAL A 75 6.60 10.40 -9.49
C VAL A 75 6.07 11.62 -10.24
N PRO A 76 5.23 12.44 -9.60
CA PRO A 76 4.86 13.73 -10.19
C PRO A 76 6.08 14.66 -10.23
N SER A 77 5.96 15.74 -10.99
CA SER A 77 6.98 16.79 -11.12
C SER A 77 7.38 17.41 -9.78
N ASN A 78 6.44 17.50 -8.85
CA ASN A 78 6.63 18.01 -7.50
C ASN A 78 5.76 17.22 -6.52
N ILE A 79 6.24 17.00 -5.30
CA ILE A 79 5.48 16.47 -4.16
C ILE A 79 5.59 17.54 -3.07
N PRO A 80 4.59 18.44 -2.94
CA PRO A 80 4.63 19.53 -1.98
C PRO A 80 4.80 18.99 -0.55
N GLY A 81 5.70 19.61 0.22
CA GLY A 81 5.90 19.28 1.64
C GLY A 81 6.59 17.94 1.91
N LEU A 82 7.14 17.26 0.88
CA LEU A 82 7.92 16.05 1.09
C LEU A 82 9.21 16.36 1.86
N THR A 83 9.35 15.83 3.08
CA THR A 83 10.53 16.04 3.93
C THR A 83 11.14 14.72 4.40
N PRO A 84 12.45 14.66 4.68
CA PRO A 84 13.04 13.51 5.36
C PRO A 84 12.34 13.24 6.70
N LEU A 85 12.15 11.96 7.05
CA LEU A 85 11.44 11.58 8.29
C LEU A 85 11.99 12.27 9.55
N HIS A 86 13.32 12.34 9.70
CA HIS A 86 13.97 12.97 10.85
C HIS A 86 13.87 14.51 10.86
N SER A 87 13.43 15.12 9.76
CA SER A 87 13.27 16.57 9.61
C SER A 87 11.79 16.96 9.43
N ALA A 88 10.85 16.08 9.76
CA ALA A 88 9.43 16.37 9.65
C ALA A 88 9.06 17.60 10.50
N SER A 89 8.38 18.57 9.88
CA SER A 89 7.85 19.74 10.59
C SER A 89 6.73 19.34 11.55
N ASP A 90 6.41 20.17 12.54
CA ASP A 90 5.30 19.88 13.46
C ASP A 90 3.94 19.84 12.74
N ALA A 91 3.78 20.67 11.70
CA ALA A 91 2.61 20.61 10.81
C ALA A 91 2.53 19.29 10.03
N THR A 92 3.67 18.72 9.63
CA THR A 92 3.71 17.39 9.03
C THR A 92 3.34 16.33 10.07
N LYS A 93 3.96 16.38 11.25
CA LYS A 93 3.72 15.42 12.34
C LYS A 93 2.27 15.40 12.79
N SER A 94 1.60 16.55 12.86
CA SER A 94 0.20 16.63 13.30
C SER A 94 -0.79 15.96 12.34
N LEU A 95 -0.39 15.66 11.10
CA LEU A 95 -1.20 14.92 10.13
C LEU A 95 -1.13 13.40 10.34
N TRP A 96 -0.11 12.91 11.04
CA TRP A 96 0.06 11.49 11.35
C TRP A 96 -0.58 11.18 12.71
N HIS A 97 -1.51 10.23 12.76
CA HIS A 97 -2.04 9.73 14.04
C HIS A 97 -0.94 9.03 14.86
N ARG A 98 0.00 8.41 14.16
CA ARG A 98 1.24 7.83 14.69
C ARG A 98 2.34 8.07 13.67
N MET A 99 3.46 8.65 14.10
CA MET A 99 4.60 8.88 13.19
C MET A 99 5.25 7.56 12.80
N PRO A 100 5.65 7.35 11.53
CA PRO A 100 6.53 6.25 11.16
C PRO A 100 7.85 6.34 11.92
N ARG A 101 8.45 5.19 12.24
CA ARG A 101 9.69 5.13 13.03
C ARG A 101 10.71 4.23 12.37
N LEU A 102 11.96 4.68 12.38
CA LEU A 102 13.10 3.81 12.12
C LEU A 102 13.52 3.17 13.44
N VAL A 103 13.53 1.84 13.47
CA VAL A 103 13.87 1.06 14.65
C VAL A 103 15.09 0.19 14.36
N PRO A 104 16.06 0.09 15.29
CA PRO A 104 17.13 -0.88 15.17
C PRO A 104 16.56 -2.29 15.17
N ILE A 105 17.18 -3.20 14.41
CA ILE A 105 16.80 -4.61 14.40
C ILE A 105 18.02 -5.51 14.51
N SER A 106 17.79 -6.74 14.98
CA SER A 106 18.81 -7.78 14.96
C SER A 106 19.18 -8.12 13.52
N ALA A 107 20.48 -8.26 13.27
CA ALA A 107 20.96 -8.67 11.97
C ALA A 107 20.53 -10.12 11.68
N VAL A 108 19.85 -10.32 10.56
CA VAL A 108 19.62 -11.64 9.95
C VAL A 108 20.52 -11.70 8.72
N SER A 109 21.24 -12.82 8.56
CA SER A 109 22.12 -13.01 7.41
C SER A 109 21.33 -13.01 6.10
N GLU A 110 21.83 -12.32 5.07
CA GLU A 110 21.27 -12.38 3.72
C GLU A 110 21.21 -13.83 3.21
N GLN A 111 22.18 -14.67 3.59
CA GLN A 111 22.23 -16.08 3.18
C GLN A 111 21.12 -16.92 3.78
N ASP A 112 20.69 -16.62 5.01
CA ASP A 112 19.60 -17.35 5.67
C ASP A 112 18.27 -16.99 5.01
N VAL A 113 18.07 -15.70 4.73
CA VAL A 113 16.89 -15.22 3.98
C VAL A 113 16.87 -15.81 2.57
N TYR A 114 18.01 -15.83 1.89
CA TYR A 114 18.15 -16.43 0.56
C TYR A 114 17.72 -17.91 0.56
N THR A 115 18.22 -18.70 1.52
CA THR A 115 17.89 -20.12 1.67
C THR A 115 16.39 -20.30 1.95
N ALA A 116 15.84 -19.55 2.92
CA ALA A 116 14.43 -19.63 3.28
C ALA A 116 13.51 -19.25 2.12
N VAL A 117 13.89 -18.27 1.31
CA VAL A 117 13.18 -17.90 0.08
C VAL A 117 13.23 -19.03 -0.94
N LEU A 118 14.39 -19.63 -1.20
CA LEU A 118 14.52 -20.74 -2.16
C LEU A 118 13.67 -21.95 -1.78
N ASP A 119 13.60 -22.29 -0.50
CA ASP A 119 12.76 -23.38 0.00
C ASP A 119 11.26 -23.05 -0.19
N SER A 120 10.91 -21.78 0.00
CA SER A 120 9.52 -21.31 -0.05
C SER A 120 8.98 -21.20 -1.48
N ILE A 121 9.78 -20.74 -2.46
CA ILE A 121 9.29 -20.57 -3.85
C ILE A 121 8.88 -21.88 -4.53
N ASN A 122 9.32 -23.03 -4.02
CA ASN A 122 8.92 -24.33 -4.56
C ASN A 122 7.62 -24.88 -3.93
N THR A 123 7.20 -24.34 -2.79
CA THR A 123 6.18 -24.95 -1.93
C THR A 123 5.04 -24.01 -1.52
N LEU A 124 5.24 -22.70 -1.63
CA LEU A 124 4.33 -21.67 -1.15
C LEU A 124 3.90 -20.74 -2.29
N THR A 125 2.81 -20.01 -2.05
CA THR A 125 2.26 -19.03 -2.99
C THR A 125 2.98 -17.68 -2.86
N PHE A 126 3.13 -16.98 -3.98
CA PHE A 126 3.73 -15.66 -4.08
C PHE A 126 3.23 -14.96 -5.35
N HIS A 127 3.53 -13.67 -5.51
CA HIS A 127 3.22 -12.94 -6.73
C HIS A 127 4.48 -12.68 -7.55
N ALA A 128 4.45 -13.02 -8.84
CA ALA A 128 5.56 -12.81 -9.76
C ALA A 128 5.19 -11.78 -10.82
N TYR A 129 6.14 -10.90 -11.15
CA TYR A 129 5.96 -9.83 -12.12
C TYR A 129 7.11 -9.78 -13.12
N LYS A 130 6.79 -9.55 -14.39
CA LYS A 130 7.73 -9.26 -15.48
C LYS A 130 7.42 -7.89 -16.07
N ASN A 131 8.39 -6.98 -16.06
CA ASN A 131 8.24 -5.60 -16.55
C ASN A 131 7.01 -4.88 -15.95
N GLY A 132 6.69 -5.17 -14.68
CA GLY A 132 5.55 -4.60 -13.96
C GLY A 132 4.20 -5.27 -14.24
N SER A 133 4.13 -6.22 -15.16
CA SER A 133 2.94 -7.02 -15.41
C SER A 133 2.99 -8.31 -14.62
N ALA A 134 1.89 -8.69 -13.97
CA ALA A 134 1.78 -9.97 -13.29
C ALA A 134 2.01 -11.13 -14.29
N VAL A 135 2.83 -12.09 -13.90
CA VAL A 135 2.97 -13.36 -14.61
C VAL A 135 1.71 -14.17 -14.31
N HIS A 136 0.95 -14.48 -15.37
CA HIS A 136 -0.33 -15.21 -15.41
C HIS A 136 -0.99 -15.58 -14.08
N GLY A 137 -2.20 -15.06 -13.84
CA GLY A 137 -3.09 -15.56 -12.79
C GLY A 137 -2.77 -15.11 -11.38
N ALA A 138 -2.07 -13.98 -11.17
CA ALA A 138 -1.84 -13.40 -9.85
C ALA A 138 -3.18 -13.03 -9.17
N GLY A 139 -3.74 -14.01 -8.47
CA GLY A 139 -4.99 -14.01 -7.73
C GLY A 139 -5.07 -15.30 -6.92
N LEU A 140 -6.00 -15.37 -5.96
CA LEU A 140 -6.19 -16.48 -5.01
C LEU A 140 -6.77 -17.76 -5.67
N GLY A 141 -6.19 -18.23 -6.78
CA GLY A 141 -6.66 -19.37 -7.56
C GLY A 141 -5.68 -20.54 -7.64
N CYS A 142 -6.21 -21.72 -8.01
CA CYS A 142 -5.39 -22.89 -8.32
C CYS A 142 -4.63 -22.66 -9.63
N HIS A 143 -3.34 -22.33 -9.54
CA HIS A 143 -2.47 -22.22 -10.72
C HIS A 143 -2.33 -23.57 -11.43
N THR A 144 -2.35 -23.54 -12.75
CA THR A 144 -1.91 -24.67 -13.58
C THR A 144 -0.42 -24.94 -13.35
N ASN A 145 0.04 -26.16 -13.67
CA ASN A 145 1.47 -26.48 -13.55
C ASN A 145 2.34 -25.53 -14.39
N ALA A 146 1.90 -25.19 -15.61
CA ALA A 146 2.62 -24.26 -16.48
C ALA A 146 2.72 -22.85 -15.89
N GLU A 147 1.66 -22.35 -15.25
CA GLU A 147 1.69 -21.05 -14.56
C GLU A 147 2.64 -21.09 -13.36
N ARG A 148 2.61 -22.16 -12.57
CA ARG A 148 3.53 -22.36 -11.46
C ARG A 148 4.99 -22.37 -11.94
N ASP A 149 5.29 -23.11 -13.01
CA ASP A 149 6.64 -23.16 -13.58
C ASP A 149 7.10 -21.78 -14.05
N ALA A 150 6.22 -21.02 -14.71
CA ALA A 150 6.53 -19.65 -15.14
C ALA A 150 6.77 -18.69 -13.96
N MET A 151 6.01 -18.83 -12.87
CA MET A 151 6.20 -18.06 -11.64
C MET A 151 7.54 -18.39 -10.97
N ILE A 152 7.88 -19.68 -10.85
CA ILE A 152 9.15 -20.14 -10.27
C ILE A 152 10.33 -19.64 -11.11
N GLU A 153 10.25 -19.72 -12.44
CA GLU A 153 11.29 -19.20 -13.32
C GLU A 153 11.47 -17.68 -13.15
N THR A 154 10.36 -16.95 -13.05
CA THR A 154 10.39 -15.51 -12.75
C THR A 154 11.04 -15.22 -11.41
N ALA A 155 10.77 -16.05 -10.40
CA ALA A 155 11.37 -15.91 -9.09
C ALA A 155 12.87 -16.14 -9.10
N ARG A 156 13.34 -17.19 -9.78
CA ARG A 156 14.78 -17.45 -9.97
C ARG A 156 15.48 -16.29 -10.67
N CYS A 157 14.85 -15.76 -11.73
CA CYS A 157 15.35 -14.59 -12.44
C CYS A 157 15.42 -13.35 -11.52
N SER A 158 14.36 -13.10 -10.74
CA SER A 158 14.31 -12.00 -9.77
C SER A 158 15.41 -12.12 -8.71
N ILE A 159 15.64 -13.32 -8.16
CA ILE A 159 16.69 -13.59 -7.18
C ILE A 159 18.06 -13.28 -7.78
N TYR A 160 18.37 -13.83 -8.96
CA TYR A 160 19.64 -13.58 -9.65
C TYR A 160 19.86 -12.10 -9.96
N GLN A 161 18.82 -11.40 -10.43
CA GLN A 161 18.87 -9.97 -10.69
C GLN A 161 19.03 -9.13 -9.41
N ALA A 162 18.45 -9.57 -8.29
CA ALA A 162 18.50 -8.90 -7.01
C ALA A 162 19.84 -9.08 -6.29
N THR A 163 20.46 -10.26 -6.36
CA THR A 163 21.69 -10.58 -5.62
C THR A 163 22.93 -10.52 -6.52
N ALA A 164 23.05 -11.42 -7.50
CA ALA A 164 24.26 -11.59 -8.30
C ALA A 164 24.56 -10.40 -9.22
N ARG A 165 23.53 -9.70 -9.72
CA ARG A 165 23.72 -8.52 -10.58
C ARG A 165 23.92 -7.21 -9.83
N ARG A 166 23.75 -7.17 -8.50
CA ARG A 166 23.87 -5.94 -7.72
C ARG A 166 25.25 -5.26 -7.86
N GLU A 167 26.29 -6.07 -8.05
CA GLU A 167 27.70 -5.64 -8.14
C GLU A 167 28.18 -5.40 -9.58
N SER A 168 27.37 -5.76 -10.58
CA SER A 168 27.78 -5.64 -11.98
C SER A 168 27.76 -4.19 -12.43
N LYS A 169 28.95 -3.58 -12.59
CA LYS A 169 29.14 -2.27 -13.25
C LYS A 169 28.59 -2.22 -14.68
N LEU A 170 28.31 -3.39 -15.28
CA LEU A 170 27.79 -3.56 -16.64
C LEU A 170 26.27 -3.57 -16.71
N ALA A 171 25.56 -3.71 -15.58
CA ALA A 171 24.11 -3.58 -15.55
C ALA A 171 23.76 -2.11 -15.81
N LYS A 172 23.63 -1.72 -17.09
CA LYS A 172 23.19 -0.39 -17.46
C LYS A 172 21.83 -0.15 -16.79
N PRO A 173 21.67 0.94 -16.01
CA PRO A 173 20.41 1.27 -15.34
C PRO A 173 19.21 1.37 -16.30
N THR A 174 19.49 1.60 -17.57
CA THR A 174 18.53 1.89 -18.61
C THR A 174 18.15 0.64 -19.40
N GLN A 175 16.91 0.22 -19.19
CA GLN A 175 16.08 -0.64 -20.04
C GLN A 175 16.35 -2.14 -19.96
N TYR A 176 15.69 -2.76 -18.99
CA TYR A 176 15.12 -4.09 -19.18
C TYR A 176 14.40 -4.14 -20.53
N SER A 177 14.71 -5.18 -21.31
CA SER A 177 14.12 -5.42 -22.63
C SER A 177 13.16 -6.60 -22.56
N ASP A 178 12.47 -6.90 -23.65
CA ASP A 178 11.68 -8.13 -23.74
C ASP A 178 12.57 -9.38 -23.66
N SER A 179 13.84 -9.28 -24.09
CA SER A 179 14.83 -10.36 -23.99
C SER A 179 15.43 -10.49 -22.59
N GLU A 180 15.30 -9.47 -21.75
CA GLU A 180 15.79 -9.46 -20.38
C GLU A 180 14.86 -8.62 -19.49
N PRO A 181 13.70 -9.19 -19.12
CA PRO A 181 12.68 -8.44 -18.38
C PRO A 181 13.11 -8.19 -16.94
N LEU A 182 12.63 -7.09 -16.36
CA LEU A 182 12.69 -6.86 -14.92
C LEU A 182 11.77 -7.84 -14.23
N CYS A 183 12.34 -8.76 -13.46
CA CYS A 183 11.58 -9.74 -12.70
C CYS A 183 11.49 -9.28 -11.24
N CYS A 184 10.29 -9.30 -10.67
CA CYS A 184 10.07 -9.00 -9.25
C CYS A 184 9.21 -10.10 -8.64
N VAL A 185 9.43 -10.40 -7.37
CA VAL A 185 8.57 -11.29 -6.59
C VAL A 185 8.12 -10.59 -5.33
N LEU A 186 6.83 -10.65 -5.03
CA LEU A 186 6.25 -10.08 -3.83
C LEU A 186 5.57 -11.17 -2.99
N ASN A 187 5.58 -10.97 -1.67
CA ASN A 187 4.90 -11.79 -0.68
C ASN A 187 5.30 -13.27 -0.70
N VAL A 188 6.61 -13.57 -0.77
CA VAL A 188 7.10 -14.93 -0.49
C VAL A 188 7.05 -15.16 1.01
N TRP A 189 6.09 -15.94 1.47
CA TRP A 189 6.00 -16.31 2.89
C TRP A 189 7.14 -17.26 3.23
N VAL A 190 7.97 -16.92 4.22
CA VAL A 190 9.13 -17.75 4.60
C VAL A 190 8.99 -18.30 6.02
N LYS A 191 9.62 -19.46 6.25
CA LYS A 191 9.75 -20.08 7.58
C LYS A 191 11.18 -19.93 8.09
N GLY A 192 11.36 -20.00 9.41
CA GLY A 192 12.69 -19.97 10.05
C GLY A 192 13.32 -18.58 10.19
N ILE A 193 12.77 -17.55 9.54
CA ILE A 193 13.15 -16.16 9.79
C ILE A 193 12.24 -15.59 10.87
N ILE A 194 12.85 -15.18 11.99
CA ILE A 194 12.14 -14.53 13.08
C ILE A 194 12.24 -13.03 12.85
N PHE A 195 11.09 -12.40 12.60
CA PHE A 195 10.98 -10.95 12.51
C PHE A 195 9.69 -10.53 13.19
N THR A 196 9.82 -10.01 14.41
CA THR A 196 8.69 -9.61 15.25
C THR A 196 8.75 -8.11 15.52
N PRO A 197 7.60 -7.48 15.81
CA PRO A 197 7.58 -6.13 16.35
C PRO A 197 8.57 -5.99 17.53
N PRO A 198 9.39 -4.93 17.57
CA PRO A 198 10.23 -4.60 18.72
C PRO A 198 9.45 -4.61 20.04
N THR A 199 10.12 -4.93 21.15
CA THR A 199 9.47 -5.02 22.47
C THR A 199 8.73 -3.76 22.89
N HIS A 200 9.17 -2.57 22.50
CA HIS A 200 8.44 -1.34 22.80
C HIS A 200 7.13 -1.23 22.00
N ILE A 201 7.03 -1.83 20.82
CA ILE A 201 5.77 -1.95 20.08
C ILE A 201 4.89 -3.00 20.76
N ASP A 202 5.46 -4.15 21.09
CA ASP A 202 4.77 -5.28 21.75
C ASP A 202 4.26 -4.93 23.16
N SER A 203 5.01 -4.14 23.93
CA SER A 203 4.67 -3.78 25.32
C SER A 203 3.92 -2.46 25.46
N SER A 204 4.00 -1.57 24.47
CA SER A 204 3.31 -0.26 24.52
C SER A 204 2.03 -0.21 23.70
N TYR A 205 1.82 -1.17 22.79
CA TYR A 205 0.58 -1.25 22.02
C TYR A 205 -0.13 -2.56 22.32
N LEU A 206 -1.45 -2.50 22.48
CA LEU A 206 -2.28 -3.69 22.65
C LEU A 206 -2.35 -4.42 21.31
N LEU A 207 -1.41 -5.33 21.04
CA LEU A 207 -1.36 -6.11 19.79
C LEU A 207 -2.54 -7.07 19.72
N CYS A 208 -3.28 -7.04 18.61
CA CYS A 208 -4.44 -7.91 18.36
C CYS A 208 -4.08 -9.38 18.10
N GLY A 209 -2.81 -9.78 18.25
CA GLY A 209 -2.36 -11.17 18.06
C GLY A 209 -2.48 -11.69 16.62
N ASP A 210 -2.62 -10.81 15.63
CA ASP A 210 -2.88 -11.14 14.23
C ASP A 210 -1.65 -10.92 13.32
N ALA A 211 -0.45 -10.93 13.91
CA ALA A 211 0.80 -10.74 13.19
C ALA A 211 0.98 -11.79 12.09
N THR A 212 1.31 -11.35 10.88
CA THR A 212 1.54 -12.26 9.76
C THR A 212 2.85 -13.02 9.93
N THR A 213 2.97 -14.15 9.22
CA THR A 213 4.29 -14.71 8.92
C THR A 213 5.14 -13.70 8.16
N VAL A 214 6.46 -13.89 8.18
CA VAL A 214 7.38 -13.01 7.46
C VAL A 214 7.15 -13.17 5.95
N GLY A 215 6.72 -12.10 5.30
CA GLY A 215 6.65 -12.00 3.86
C GLY A 215 7.93 -11.38 3.31
N VAL A 216 8.50 -11.97 2.26
CA VAL A 216 9.71 -11.47 1.60
C VAL A 216 9.41 -11.01 0.18
N ASN A 217 9.78 -9.77 -0.10
CA ASN A 217 9.80 -9.18 -1.43
C ASN A 217 11.21 -9.25 -2.01
N ILE A 218 11.32 -9.76 -3.23
CA ILE A 218 12.58 -9.89 -3.97
C ILE A 218 12.52 -8.88 -5.11
N THR A 219 13.35 -7.86 -5.03
CA THR A 219 13.31 -6.78 -6.00
C THR A 219 14.71 -6.44 -6.48
N PRO A 220 14.96 -6.50 -7.80
CA PRO A 220 16.17 -5.95 -8.40
C PRO A 220 16.28 -4.43 -8.26
N ARG A 221 17.48 -3.90 -8.51
CA ARG A 221 17.70 -2.46 -8.64
C ARG A 221 16.84 -1.89 -9.77
N GLY A 222 16.20 -0.74 -9.54
CA GLY A 222 15.31 -0.11 -10.51
C GLY A 222 13.85 -0.50 -10.34
N SER A 223 13.54 -1.55 -9.55
CA SER A 223 12.18 -1.91 -9.21
C SER A 223 11.44 -0.80 -8.47
N TYR A 224 10.12 -0.78 -8.69
CA TYR A 224 9.20 0.19 -8.11
C TYR A 224 7.91 -0.51 -7.70
N VAL A 225 7.52 -0.35 -6.44
CA VAL A 225 6.19 -0.68 -5.94
C VAL A 225 5.41 0.61 -5.82
N ASP A 226 4.28 0.68 -6.51
CA ASP A 226 3.43 1.86 -6.60
C ASP A 226 2.78 2.22 -5.25
N LEU A 227 2.14 3.39 -5.18
CA LEU A 227 1.43 3.82 -3.99
C LEU A 227 0.37 2.80 -3.57
N HIS A 228 0.52 2.24 -2.37
CA HIS A 228 -0.36 1.23 -1.79
C HIS A 228 -0.48 1.44 -0.27
N CYS A 229 -1.32 0.62 0.35
CA CYS A 229 -1.51 0.50 1.80
C CYS A 229 -1.56 -1.00 2.14
N ASP A 230 -1.00 -1.40 3.27
CA ASP A 230 -0.88 -2.81 3.68
C ASP A 230 -2.17 -3.34 4.32
N ILE A 231 -3.28 -3.31 3.57
CA ILE A 231 -4.58 -3.87 4.00
C ILE A 231 -5.07 -3.21 5.30
N GLY A 232 -4.77 -1.92 5.45
CA GLY A 232 -5.07 -1.13 6.65
C GLY A 232 -4.25 -1.46 7.89
N ARG A 233 -3.43 -2.52 7.90
CA ARG A 233 -2.59 -2.90 9.05
C ARG A 233 -1.37 -2.00 9.23
N SER A 234 -0.81 -2.02 10.43
CA SER A 234 0.56 -1.58 10.66
C SER A 234 1.53 -2.56 10.02
N GLY A 235 2.68 -2.06 9.57
CA GLY A 235 3.69 -2.84 8.88
C GLY A 235 5.07 -2.59 9.47
N LEU A 236 5.78 -3.65 9.86
CA LEU A 236 7.20 -3.58 10.13
C LEU A 236 7.95 -4.14 8.94
N SER A 237 8.87 -3.36 8.35
CA SER A 237 9.63 -3.77 7.16
C SER A 237 11.12 -3.52 7.34
N THR A 238 11.94 -4.45 6.89
CA THR A 238 13.40 -4.32 6.83
C THR A 238 13.97 -4.84 5.52
N VAL A 239 15.19 -4.44 5.20
CA VAL A 239 15.95 -4.97 4.07
C VAL A 239 17.11 -5.84 4.57
N TYR A 240 17.49 -6.84 3.78
CA TYR A 240 18.59 -7.75 4.15
C TYR A 240 19.81 -7.58 3.24
N GLY A 241 21.00 -7.79 3.79
CA GLY A 241 22.26 -7.68 3.06
C GLY A 241 22.55 -6.26 2.57
N LEU A 242 22.92 -6.15 1.29
CA LEU A 242 23.22 -4.88 0.61
C LEU A 242 22.00 -4.23 -0.05
N CYS A 243 20.81 -4.75 0.21
CA CYS A 243 19.56 -4.18 -0.31
C CYS A 243 19.36 -2.77 0.24
N GLU A 244 18.97 -1.84 -0.64
CA GLU A 244 18.64 -0.47 -0.27
C GLU A 244 17.36 -0.04 -0.94
N LYS A 245 16.53 0.66 -0.19
CA LYS A 245 15.24 1.17 -0.66
C LYS A 245 15.04 2.61 -0.26
N VAL A 246 14.30 3.32 -1.09
CA VAL A 246 13.73 4.63 -0.75
C VAL A 246 12.22 4.50 -0.71
N LEU A 247 11.63 4.92 0.40
CA LEU A 247 10.19 4.91 0.61
C LEU A 247 9.69 6.35 0.59
N ILE A 248 8.56 6.56 -0.07
CA ILE A 248 7.78 7.80 0.02
C ILE A 248 6.50 7.43 0.77
N LEU A 249 6.21 8.12 1.87
CA LEU A 249 5.14 7.81 2.80
C LEU A 249 4.18 9.00 2.90
N PHE A 250 2.89 8.73 3.10
CA PHE A 250 1.88 9.75 3.36
C PHE A 250 0.92 9.28 4.48
N PRO A 251 0.50 10.20 5.36
CA PRO A 251 -0.42 9.88 6.46
C PRO A 251 -1.80 9.48 5.93
N PRO A 252 -2.54 8.64 6.70
CA PRO A 252 -3.92 8.26 6.40
C PRO A 252 -4.93 9.38 6.71
N THR A 253 -4.67 10.62 6.28
CA THR A 253 -5.66 11.68 6.39
C THR A 253 -6.87 11.35 5.53
N GLU A 254 -8.04 11.86 5.91
CA GLU A 254 -9.27 11.66 5.13
C GLU A 254 -9.07 12.07 3.67
N LYS A 255 -8.44 13.24 3.44
CA LYS A 255 -8.09 13.73 2.10
C LYS A 255 -7.17 12.75 1.35
N ASN A 256 -6.09 12.28 1.98
CA ASN A 256 -5.15 11.36 1.33
C ASN A 256 -5.80 10.02 0.98
N LEU A 257 -6.60 9.47 1.90
CA LEU A 257 -7.32 8.22 1.70
C LEU A 257 -8.40 8.36 0.62
N THR A 258 -9.14 9.46 0.56
CA THR A 258 -10.13 9.72 -0.50
C THR A 258 -9.45 9.84 -1.87
N LEU A 259 -8.33 10.56 -1.97
CA LEU A 259 -7.54 10.65 -3.19
C LEU A 259 -7.02 9.27 -3.60
N PHE A 260 -6.52 8.49 -2.65
CA PHE A 260 -6.09 7.11 -2.88
C PHE A 260 -7.25 6.26 -3.42
N ALA A 261 -8.38 6.19 -2.73
CA ALA A 261 -9.55 5.42 -3.15
C ALA A 261 -10.05 5.81 -4.55
N SER A 262 -10.00 7.10 -4.91
CA SER A 262 -10.36 7.59 -6.25
C SER A 262 -9.48 7.07 -7.39
N THR A 263 -8.35 6.44 -7.06
CA THR A 263 -7.40 5.83 -8.02
C THR A 263 -7.38 4.31 -7.97
N ALA A 264 -8.36 3.67 -7.31
CA ALA A 264 -8.47 2.22 -7.29
C ALA A 264 -8.44 1.62 -8.71
N GLY A 265 -7.71 0.51 -8.88
CA GLY A 265 -7.52 -0.16 -10.17
C GLY A 265 -6.63 0.57 -11.18
N LEU A 266 -6.12 1.76 -10.86
CA LEU A 266 -5.22 2.50 -11.75
C LEU A 266 -3.74 2.20 -11.44
N HIS A 267 -2.91 2.09 -12.47
CA HIS A 267 -1.45 2.07 -12.33
C HIS A 267 -0.85 3.47 -12.22
N ASN A 268 0.37 3.54 -11.67
CA ASN A 268 1.16 4.75 -11.40
C ASN A 268 0.37 5.75 -10.55
N ARG A 269 -0.23 5.28 -9.46
CA ARG A 269 -1.04 6.08 -8.53
C ARG A 269 -0.23 7.21 -7.94
N LEU A 270 1.01 6.97 -7.52
CA LEU A 270 1.88 8.04 -7.01
C LEU A 270 2.04 9.17 -8.04
N ALA A 271 2.32 8.84 -9.30
CA ALA A 271 2.47 9.83 -10.37
C ALA A 271 1.19 10.61 -10.68
N ARG A 272 0.02 10.12 -10.27
CA ARG A 272 -1.30 10.72 -10.54
C ARG A 272 -1.77 11.66 -9.43
N ILE A 273 -1.45 11.33 -8.19
CA ILE A 273 -2.00 12.04 -7.02
C ILE A 273 -0.93 12.53 -6.04
N GLY A 274 0.34 12.14 -6.19
CA GLY A 274 1.40 12.49 -5.24
C GLY A 274 1.61 13.99 -5.05
N ASP A 275 1.28 14.81 -6.05
CA ASP A 275 1.33 16.28 -5.99
C ASP A 275 0.17 16.89 -5.18
N LYS A 276 -0.84 16.10 -4.84
CA LYS A 276 -2.04 16.48 -4.09
C LYS A 276 -2.07 15.90 -2.67
N LEU A 277 -1.25 14.89 -2.40
CA LEU A 277 -1.12 14.29 -1.08
C LEU A 277 -0.41 15.25 -0.13
N GLU A 278 -0.78 15.21 1.14
CA GLU A 278 -0.22 16.05 2.20
C GLU A 278 0.58 15.24 3.21
N GLY A 279 1.45 15.91 3.98
CA GLY A 279 2.23 15.30 5.06
C GLY A 279 3.27 14.30 4.60
N GLY A 280 3.73 14.40 3.34
CA GLY A 280 4.65 13.45 2.73
C GLY A 280 6.00 13.34 3.44
N LEU A 281 6.49 12.11 3.61
CA LEU A 281 7.80 11.80 4.16
C LEU A 281 8.62 10.98 3.16
N VAL A 282 9.94 11.15 3.21
CA VAL A 282 10.89 10.30 2.48
C VAL A 282 11.85 9.62 3.45
N VAL A 283 12.10 8.34 3.23
CA VAL A 283 12.97 7.50 4.06
C VAL A 283 13.89 6.68 3.17
N GLN A 284 15.17 6.61 3.52
CA GLN A 284 16.08 5.60 3.00
C GLN A 284 16.18 4.46 4.01
N LEU A 285 16.01 3.23 3.53
CA LEU A 285 16.03 2.01 4.32
C LEU A 285 17.22 1.15 3.90
N HIS A 286 18.02 0.75 4.88
CA HIS A 286 19.18 -0.14 4.76
C HIS A 286 19.14 -1.17 5.90
N SER A 287 19.98 -2.20 5.82
CA SER A 287 19.84 -3.43 6.62
C SER A 287 20.09 -3.31 8.13
N SER A 288 20.53 -2.15 8.61
CA SER A 288 20.68 -1.89 10.05
C SER A 288 19.42 -1.29 10.70
N LEU A 289 18.37 -1.03 9.92
CA LEU A 289 17.13 -0.42 10.37
C LEU A 289 15.93 -1.17 9.80
N ALA A 290 14.88 -1.29 10.60
CA ALA A 290 13.54 -1.51 10.08
C ALA A 290 12.75 -0.20 10.12
N ILE A 291 11.72 -0.12 9.29
CA ILE A 291 10.71 0.91 9.35
C ILE A 291 9.41 0.31 9.90
N ASP A 292 8.91 0.93 10.96
CA ASP A 292 7.58 0.71 11.51
C ASP A 292 6.62 1.74 10.91
N LEU A 293 5.67 1.25 10.13
CA LEU A 293 4.64 2.00 9.43
C LEU A 293 3.30 1.84 10.17
N PRO A 294 2.60 2.95 10.44
CA PRO A 294 1.30 2.91 11.10
C PRO A 294 0.19 2.44 10.15
N SER A 295 -0.90 1.93 10.72
CA SER A 295 -2.10 1.55 9.96
C SER A 295 -2.57 2.65 9.02
N GLY A 296 -2.92 2.27 7.80
CA GLY A 296 -3.40 3.21 6.78
C GLY A 296 -2.31 4.03 6.08
N ALA A 297 -1.03 3.94 6.49
CA ALA A 297 0.05 4.67 5.84
C ALA A 297 0.13 4.33 4.34
N LEU A 298 -0.06 5.35 3.50
CA LEU A 298 0.10 5.20 2.07
C LEU A 298 1.59 5.28 1.74
N HIS A 299 2.09 4.33 0.96
CA HIS A 299 3.51 4.35 0.63
C HIS A 299 3.84 3.75 -0.73
N ALA A 300 4.96 4.21 -1.28
CA ALA A 300 5.57 3.70 -2.51
C ALA A 300 7.05 3.41 -2.26
N VAL A 301 7.59 2.39 -2.95
CA VAL A 301 8.92 1.85 -2.65
C VAL A 301 9.76 1.80 -3.92
N PHE A 302 10.95 2.38 -3.87
CA PHE A 302 11.95 2.35 -4.93
C PHE A 302 13.13 1.51 -4.49
N THR A 303 13.56 0.55 -5.29
CA THR A 303 14.73 -0.27 -5.00
C THR A 303 15.98 0.34 -5.64
N THR A 304 16.84 0.95 -4.82
CA THR A 304 18.09 1.60 -5.27
C THR A 304 19.26 0.62 -5.33
N ALA A 305 19.25 -0.40 -4.48
CA ALA A 305 20.11 -1.57 -4.57
C ALA A 305 19.26 -2.84 -4.42
N GLY A 306 19.46 -3.80 -5.34
CA GLY A 306 18.68 -5.02 -5.38
C GLY A 306 18.86 -5.89 -4.14
N GLY A 307 17.84 -6.67 -3.80
CA GLY A 307 17.89 -7.67 -2.74
C GLY A 307 16.52 -8.00 -2.17
N PHE A 308 16.52 -8.35 -0.88
CA PHE A 308 15.36 -8.81 -0.14
C PHE A 308 14.81 -7.72 0.79
N LEU A 309 13.50 -7.57 0.85
CA LEU A 309 12.79 -6.86 1.92
C LEU A 309 11.89 -7.85 2.63
N GLY A 310 12.07 -8.01 3.93
CA GLY A 310 11.17 -8.76 4.80
C GLY A 310 10.21 -7.83 5.50
N GLY A 311 8.98 -8.28 5.69
CA GLY A 311 8.00 -7.55 6.47
C GLY A 311 7.04 -8.46 7.23
N VAL A 312 6.47 -7.91 8.29
CA VAL A 312 5.32 -8.46 8.99
C VAL A 312 4.27 -7.38 9.14
N ASN A 313 3.02 -7.75 8.96
CA ASN A 313 1.88 -6.87 9.19
C ASN A 313 1.18 -7.30 10.48
N TYR A 314 0.70 -6.33 11.25
CA TYR A 314 0.06 -6.56 12.54
C TYR A 314 -0.95 -5.45 12.82
N SER A 315 -1.89 -5.72 13.72
CA SER A 315 -2.86 -4.72 14.18
C SER A 315 -2.66 -4.41 15.66
N ILE A 316 -2.91 -3.15 16.02
CA ILE A 316 -2.96 -2.69 17.41
C ILE A 316 -4.34 -2.08 17.68
N VAL A 317 -4.85 -2.24 18.90
CA VAL A 317 -6.21 -1.81 19.26
C VAL A 317 -6.43 -0.32 18.97
N GLU A 318 -5.45 0.52 19.28
CA GLU A 318 -5.50 1.97 19.11
C GLU A 318 -5.67 2.40 17.65
N GLU A 319 -5.31 1.55 16.69
CA GLU A 319 -5.36 1.84 15.26
C GLU A 319 -6.58 1.24 14.54
N LEU A 320 -7.38 0.42 15.21
CA LEU A 320 -8.65 -0.09 14.67
C LEU A 320 -9.55 1.04 14.13
N PRO A 321 -9.65 2.24 14.75
CA PRO A 321 -10.42 3.34 14.17
C PRO A 321 -9.90 3.83 12.82
N ILE A 322 -8.58 3.80 12.60
CA ILE A 322 -7.96 4.19 11.32
C ILE A 322 -8.18 3.08 10.27
N MET A 323 -8.10 1.81 10.66
CA MET A 323 -8.46 0.69 9.81
C MET A 323 -9.92 0.80 9.31
N ALA A 324 -10.87 1.03 10.23
CA ALA A 324 -12.28 1.22 9.89
C ALA A 324 -12.49 2.41 8.95
N ARG A 325 -11.80 3.54 9.20
CA ARG A 325 -11.86 4.73 8.32
C ARG A 325 -11.36 4.42 6.90
N ALA A 326 -10.25 3.70 6.77
CA ALA A 326 -9.70 3.31 5.47
C ALA A 326 -10.68 2.44 4.69
N ILE A 327 -11.40 1.52 5.37
CA ILE A 327 -12.46 0.71 4.75
C ILE A 327 -13.63 1.60 4.32
N LEU A 328 -14.16 2.44 5.23
CA LEU A 328 -15.29 3.34 4.98
C LEU A 328 -15.10 4.19 3.72
N ILE A 329 -13.90 4.75 3.55
CA ILE A 329 -13.56 5.58 2.38
C ILE A 329 -13.52 4.77 1.08
N GLN A 330 -13.21 3.48 1.15
CA GLN A 330 -13.18 2.58 -0.01
C GLN A 330 -14.55 1.98 -0.35
N LEU A 331 -15.49 1.90 0.61
CA LEU A 331 -16.82 1.30 0.40
C LEU A 331 -17.57 1.84 -0.84
N PRO A 332 -17.56 3.14 -1.18
CA PRO A 332 -18.20 3.61 -2.41
C PRO A 332 -17.65 2.96 -3.70
N GLY A 333 -16.42 2.46 -3.66
CA GLY A 333 -15.77 1.73 -4.76
C GLY A 333 -15.99 0.22 -4.72
N TYR A 334 -16.83 -0.31 -3.83
CA TYR A 334 -17.00 -1.74 -3.58
C TYR A 334 -17.18 -2.56 -4.87
N GLU A 335 -18.05 -2.14 -5.78
CA GLU A 335 -18.32 -2.84 -7.04
C GLU A 335 -17.08 -3.03 -7.93
N HIS A 336 -16.08 -2.16 -7.80
CA HIS A 336 -14.86 -2.18 -8.61
C HIS A 336 -13.69 -2.92 -7.96
N ASN A 337 -13.76 -3.18 -6.65
CA ASN A 337 -12.65 -3.75 -5.89
C ASN A 337 -13.12 -4.63 -4.72
N GLN A 338 -14.09 -5.52 -4.99
CA GLN A 338 -14.74 -6.33 -3.97
C GLN A 338 -13.73 -7.15 -3.15
N ASP A 339 -12.84 -7.89 -3.81
CA ASP A 339 -11.92 -8.80 -3.13
C ASP A 339 -11.01 -8.09 -2.13
N ALA A 340 -10.44 -6.94 -2.49
CA ALA A 340 -9.56 -6.19 -1.59
C ALA A 340 -10.34 -5.60 -0.41
N ILE A 341 -11.54 -5.06 -0.65
CA ILE A 341 -12.37 -4.48 0.42
C ILE A 341 -12.87 -5.58 1.37
N LEU A 342 -13.25 -6.75 0.84
CA LEU A 342 -13.66 -7.89 1.66
C LEU A 342 -12.48 -8.41 2.50
N GLU A 343 -11.26 -8.43 1.96
CA GLU A 343 -10.08 -8.78 2.73
C GLU A 343 -9.79 -7.75 3.84
N ASP A 344 -9.85 -6.45 3.54
CA ASP A 344 -9.69 -5.38 4.53
C ASP A 344 -10.72 -5.54 5.68
N ILE A 345 -12.00 -5.78 5.36
CA ILE A 345 -13.04 -5.99 6.38
C ILE A 345 -12.76 -7.27 7.18
N ARG A 346 -12.36 -8.38 6.54
CA ARG A 346 -12.04 -9.64 7.24
C ARG A 346 -10.91 -9.42 8.25
N VAL A 347 -9.86 -8.75 7.82
CA VAL A 347 -8.70 -8.41 8.65
C VAL A 347 -9.13 -7.53 9.83
N TYR A 348 -9.91 -6.48 9.57
CA TYR A 348 -10.43 -5.60 10.62
C TYR A 348 -11.30 -6.34 11.64
N LEU A 349 -12.25 -7.18 11.19
CA LEU A 349 -13.14 -7.93 12.10
C LEU A 349 -12.34 -8.90 12.99
N SER A 350 -11.34 -9.56 12.43
CA SER A 350 -10.45 -10.43 13.21
C SER A 350 -9.67 -9.64 14.26
N ALA A 351 -9.10 -8.50 13.88
CA ALA A 351 -8.35 -7.64 14.78
C ALA A 351 -9.23 -7.03 15.87
N LEU A 352 -10.47 -6.63 15.54
CA LEU A 352 -11.45 -6.12 16.48
C LEU A 352 -11.85 -7.18 17.52
N LEU A 353 -12.18 -8.40 17.10
CA LEU A 353 -12.53 -9.50 18.01
C LEU A 353 -11.39 -9.83 18.99
N SER A 354 -10.16 -9.86 18.49
CA SER A 354 -8.99 -10.05 19.35
C SER A 354 -8.81 -8.86 20.28
N GLY A 355 -8.89 -7.63 19.77
CA GLY A 355 -8.69 -6.40 20.52
C GLY A 355 -9.68 -6.23 21.66
N LEU A 356 -10.96 -6.55 21.44
CA LEU A 356 -11.98 -6.54 22.50
C LEU A 356 -11.70 -7.56 23.61
N SER A 357 -10.92 -8.62 23.33
CA SER A 357 -10.55 -9.64 24.31
C SER A 357 -9.34 -9.25 25.16
N LEU A 358 -8.68 -8.12 24.86
CA LEU A 358 -7.49 -7.64 25.56
C LEU A 358 -7.82 -6.68 26.72
N ASP A 359 -9.10 -6.39 26.96
CA ASP A 359 -9.57 -5.44 27.98
C ASP A 359 -8.85 -4.07 27.90
N PRO A 360 -8.92 -3.38 26.75
CA PRO A 360 -8.21 -2.12 26.55
C PRO A 360 -8.74 -1.01 27.48
N PRO A 361 -7.90 -0.02 27.82
CA PRO A 361 -8.33 1.18 28.53
C PRO A 361 -9.54 1.84 27.86
N HIS A 362 -10.41 2.46 28.66
CA HIS A 362 -11.68 3.02 28.21
C HIS A 362 -11.52 4.09 27.12
N ASP A 363 -10.52 4.94 27.24
CA ASP A 363 -10.17 6.00 26.28
C ASP A 363 -9.69 5.45 24.93
N VAL A 364 -9.14 4.23 24.92
CA VAL A 364 -8.80 3.48 23.71
C VAL A 364 -10.03 2.74 23.16
N LEU A 365 -10.83 2.11 24.02
CA LEU A 365 -11.99 1.30 23.65
C LEU A 365 -13.12 2.12 23.02
N ALA A 366 -13.38 3.32 23.54
CA ALA A 366 -14.44 4.21 23.07
C ALA A 366 -14.37 4.51 21.56
N PRO A 367 -13.24 5.02 21.02
CA PRO A 367 -13.05 5.21 19.58
C PRO A 367 -13.20 3.93 18.75
N VAL A 368 -12.73 2.80 19.28
CA VAL A 368 -12.81 1.49 18.60
C VAL A 368 -14.26 1.09 18.39
N ILE A 369 -15.06 1.10 19.45
CA ILE A 369 -16.50 0.76 19.39
C ILE A 369 -17.25 1.72 18.47
N LYS A 370 -16.99 3.03 18.58
CA LYS A 370 -17.62 4.02 17.70
C LYS A 370 -17.29 3.78 16.22
N SER A 371 -16.02 3.45 15.93
CA SER A 371 -15.58 3.15 14.57
C SER A 371 -16.24 1.88 14.01
N TRP A 372 -16.45 0.87 14.86
CA TRP A 372 -17.15 -0.36 14.49
C TRP A 372 -18.60 -0.07 14.08
N PHE A 373 -19.37 0.63 14.92
CA PHE A 373 -20.78 0.94 14.61
C PHE A 373 -20.91 1.77 13.33
N THR A 374 -20.02 2.74 13.13
CA THR A 374 -19.99 3.55 11.89
C THR A 374 -19.77 2.67 10.66
N LEU A 375 -18.83 1.72 10.74
CA LEU A 375 -18.53 0.79 9.66
C LEU A 375 -19.68 -0.20 9.43
N GLU A 376 -20.23 -0.79 10.49
CA GLU A 376 -21.35 -1.74 10.41
C GLU A 376 -22.58 -1.10 9.74
N HIS A 377 -22.94 0.11 10.17
CA HIS A 377 -24.04 0.87 9.60
C HIS A 377 -23.83 1.12 8.09
N SER A 378 -22.63 1.54 7.70
CA SER A 378 -22.29 1.81 6.29
C SER A 378 -22.26 0.53 5.44
N MET A 379 -21.82 -0.59 6.01
CA MET A 379 -21.88 -1.89 5.34
C MET A 379 -23.32 -2.39 5.18
N ALA A 380 -24.23 -2.06 6.10
CA ALA A 380 -25.62 -2.48 6.03
C ALA A 380 -26.38 -1.85 4.83
N SER A 381 -25.94 -0.69 4.34
CA SER A 381 -26.49 -0.07 3.13
C SER A 381 -26.05 -0.71 1.82
N ILE A 382 -25.16 -1.71 1.86
CA ILE A 382 -24.69 -2.45 0.68
C ILE A 382 -25.20 -3.88 0.78
N ASP A 383 -26.16 -4.27 -0.08
CA ASP A 383 -26.86 -5.57 -0.01
C ASP A 383 -25.90 -6.75 0.16
N ALA A 384 -24.83 -6.79 -0.65
CA ALA A 384 -23.82 -7.85 -0.61
C ALA A 384 -23.07 -7.93 0.73
N LEU A 385 -22.86 -6.80 1.41
CA LEU A 385 -22.15 -6.72 2.69
C LEU A 385 -23.09 -6.83 3.90
N SER A 386 -24.39 -6.58 3.72
CA SER A 386 -25.39 -6.64 4.79
C SER A 386 -25.41 -8.04 5.44
N GLN A 387 -25.38 -9.10 4.61
CA GLN A 387 -25.36 -10.50 5.03
C GLN A 387 -23.94 -11.08 5.19
N TRP A 388 -22.91 -10.32 4.81
CA TRP A 388 -21.54 -10.78 4.89
C TRP A 388 -21.04 -10.74 6.34
N CYS A 389 -20.29 -11.77 6.75
CA CYS A 389 -19.73 -11.92 8.10
C CYS A 389 -20.74 -11.85 9.28
N LEU A 390 -22.00 -12.28 9.08
CA LEU A 390 -23.00 -12.33 10.17
C LEU A 390 -22.51 -13.05 11.44
N LYS A 391 -21.70 -14.11 11.28
CA LYS A 391 -21.12 -14.84 12.40
C LYS A 391 -20.20 -13.94 13.24
N ASP A 392 -19.34 -13.16 12.59
CA ASP A 392 -18.41 -12.27 13.28
C ASP A 392 -19.14 -11.07 13.87
N LYS A 393 -20.11 -10.48 13.17
CA LYS A 393 -21.01 -9.43 13.72
C LYS A 393 -21.70 -9.88 15.01
N ARG A 394 -22.21 -11.12 15.04
CA ARG A 394 -22.81 -11.71 16.26
C ARG A 394 -21.77 -11.89 17.36
N ARG A 395 -20.57 -12.37 17.05
CA ARG A 395 -19.49 -12.53 18.04
C ARG A 395 -19.08 -11.18 18.65
N ILE A 396 -18.90 -10.16 17.82
CA ILE A 396 -18.61 -8.78 18.26
C ILE A 396 -19.76 -8.29 19.16
N SER A 397 -21.01 -8.47 18.74
CA SER A 397 -22.18 -8.07 19.56
C SER A 397 -22.21 -8.75 20.93
N VAL A 398 -21.84 -10.04 21.01
CA VAL A 398 -21.75 -10.78 22.28
C VAL A 398 -20.64 -10.20 23.16
N GLN A 399 -19.43 -10.03 22.63
CA GLN A 399 -18.32 -9.44 23.40
C GLN A 399 -18.64 -8.02 23.87
N LEU A 400 -19.26 -7.19 23.02
CA LEU A 400 -19.72 -5.86 23.40
C LEU A 400 -20.79 -5.90 24.49
N ASN A 401 -21.64 -6.94 24.55
CA ASN A 401 -22.58 -7.13 25.67
C ASN A 401 -21.86 -7.56 26.95
N ASP A 402 -20.83 -8.40 26.85
CA ASP A 402 -20.03 -8.86 27.99
C ASP A 402 -19.15 -7.75 28.57
N LEU A 403 -18.86 -6.70 27.80
CA LEU A 403 -18.23 -5.46 28.27
C LEU A 403 -19.22 -4.49 28.96
N ARG A 404 -20.54 -4.69 28.83
CA ARG A 404 -21.59 -3.86 29.50
C ARG A 404 -21.73 -3.98 31.01
N PRO A 405 -21.24 -5.01 31.75
CA PRO A 405 -21.44 -5.08 33.20
C PRO A 405 -20.75 -3.98 34.00
N LEU A 406 -20.00 -3.06 33.38
CA LEU A 406 -19.59 -1.78 33.97
C LEU A 406 -20.78 -0.79 34.01
N GLN A 407 -21.79 -1.15 34.83
CA GLN A 407 -22.92 -0.38 35.38
C GLN A 407 -23.44 0.85 34.59
N CYS A 408 -24.49 0.66 33.76
CA CYS A 408 -25.48 1.73 33.57
C CYS A 408 -26.53 1.64 34.67
N ASN A 409 -26.62 2.64 35.53
CA ASN A 409 -27.73 2.78 36.50
C ASN A 409 -28.97 3.47 35.89
N CYS A 410 -28.94 3.73 34.58
CA CYS A 410 -29.88 4.58 33.87
C CYS A 410 -31.20 3.90 33.46
N GLY A 411 -31.24 2.57 33.39
CA GLY A 411 -32.44 1.82 32.97
C GLY A 411 -32.99 2.15 31.58
N ALA A 412 -32.23 2.84 30.72
CA ALA A 412 -32.74 3.38 29.47
C ALA A 412 -32.73 2.33 28.33
N ILE A 413 -33.88 2.20 27.65
CA ILE A 413 -34.05 1.46 26.40
C ILE A 413 -33.96 2.48 25.26
N GLY A 414 -32.77 3.02 25.01
CA GLY A 414 -32.48 3.86 23.84
C GLY A 414 -32.05 3.03 22.62
N GLU A 415 -31.93 3.66 21.45
CA GLU A 415 -31.28 3.04 20.28
C GLU A 415 -29.88 2.53 20.68
N LYS A 416 -29.61 1.26 20.39
CA LYS A 416 -28.46 0.50 20.94
C LYS A 416 -27.11 1.19 20.71
N GLU A 417 -26.95 1.93 19.62
CA GLU A 417 -25.71 2.63 19.25
C GLU A 417 -25.50 3.91 20.06
N THR A 418 -26.55 4.72 20.20
CA THR A 418 -26.52 6.02 20.88
C THR A 418 -26.37 5.84 22.39
N HIS A 419 -27.07 4.86 22.98
CA HIS A 419 -27.00 4.64 24.42
C HIS A 419 -25.61 4.16 24.90
N LEU A 420 -24.99 3.24 24.15
CA LEU A 420 -23.62 2.77 24.43
C LEU A 420 -22.61 3.93 24.33
N ILE A 421 -22.66 4.73 23.26
CA ILE A 421 -21.66 5.78 23.04
C ILE A 421 -21.89 7.00 23.96
N GLU A 422 -23.14 7.41 24.18
CA GLU A 422 -23.45 8.65 24.88
C GLU A 422 -23.41 8.56 26.41
N GLU A 423 -23.78 7.42 26.99
CA GLU A 423 -23.79 7.29 28.46
C GLU A 423 -22.55 6.57 29.01
N HIS A 424 -21.94 5.65 28.25
CA HIS A 424 -20.77 4.92 28.73
C HIS A 424 -19.44 5.48 28.24
N PHE A 425 -19.39 6.17 27.09
CA PHE A 425 -18.13 6.58 26.47
C PHE A 425 -17.96 8.10 26.27
N LYS A 426 -18.97 8.93 26.61
CA LYS A 426 -18.78 10.38 26.78
C LYS A 426 -18.57 10.71 28.26
N SER A 427 -17.32 10.88 28.68
CA SER A 427 -16.90 11.77 29.79
C SER A 427 -15.37 11.75 29.93
N GLY A 428 -14.75 12.86 29.53
CA GLY A 428 -13.30 13.11 29.54
C GLY A 428 -12.98 14.27 28.62
#